data_AF-A0A177CZ23-F1
#
_entry.id   AF-A0A177CZ23-F1
#
_cell.length_a   1.000
_cell.length_b   1.000
_cell.length_c   1.000
_cell.angle_alpha   90.00
_cell.angle_beta   90.00
_cell.angle_gamma   90.00
#
_symmetry.space_group_name_H-M   'P 1'
#
loop_
_entity.id
_entity.type
_entity.pdbx_description
1 polymer ?
#
loop_
_entity_poly.entity_id
_entity_poly.type
_entity_poly.pdbx_seq_one_letter_code
_entity_poly.pdbx_strand_id
1 'polypeptide(L)'
;MAHQEDTPMPNAPLTPDADNDAEGSPESPHAEPTSPVIDYSPASIAYSEAFENALMSAVLENEPAAPRTPLPSIPVINPTTLPVPLDSALRTYTSPIPGVLLTHANGYHTGGPGPSPTSIDEFARKFIAEEGIVDRKGLESAVRRAIEVRMGVVRERMEKREEAVRRNRGVERELEDLRVQRAAEVSVQEKLKLKR
;
A
#
# COMPACT_ATOMS: atom_id res chain seq x y z
N MET A 1 11.03 38.60 -79.01
CA MET A 1 12.09 39.63 -79.09
C MET A 1 12.14 40.31 -77.74
N ALA A 2 13.34 40.47 -77.21
CA ALA A 2 13.69 41.32 -76.05
C ALA A 2 13.17 40.85 -74.69
N HIS A 3 13.82 41.11 -73.57
CA HIS A 3 15.21 41.36 -73.19
C HIS A 3 15.18 41.24 -71.66
N GLN A 4 16.28 40.77 -71.11
CA GLN A 4 16.63 40.69 -69.70
C GLN A 4 16.99 42.09 -69.17
N GLU A 5 16.75 42.38 -67.89
CA GLU A 5 17.49 43.32 -67.01
C GLU A 5 16.85 43.29 -65.60
N ASP A 6 17.52 42.74 -64.59
CA ASP A 6 18.42 43.40 -63.60
C ASP A 6 17.62 44.17 -62.51
N THR A 7 17.82 44.07 -61.19
CA THR A 7 18.97 43.78 -60.30
C THR A 7 18.43 43.68 -58.81
N PRO A 8 19.20 43.60 -57.69
CA PRO A 8 19.94 42.44 -57.14
C PRO A 8 19.73 42.22 -55.61
N MET A 9 20.54 41.33 -55.02
CA MET A 9 21.10 41.31 -53.62
C MET A 9 20.65 40.13 -52.73
N PRO A 10 21.50 39.68 -51.77
CA PRO A 10 22.46 38.59 -51.97
C PRO A 10 22.27 37.55 -50.82
N ASN A 11 22.79 36.33 -50.84
CA ASN A 11 24.18 35.99 -50.63
C ASN A 11 24.23 34.45 -50.70
N ALA A 12 25.13 33.94 -51.54
CA ALA A 12 25.30 32.53 -51.80
C ALA A 12 25.81 31.74 -50.58
N PRO A 13 25.58 30.42 -50.51
CA PRO A 13 26.20 29.56 -49.52
C PRO A 13 27.63 29.23 -49.97
N LEU A 14 28.59 29.46 -49.07
CA LEU A 14 29.96 28.97 -49.19
C LEU A 14 30.19 27.92 -48.10
N THR A 15 30.09 26.65 -48.48
CA THR A 15 30.98 25.59 -47.94
C THR A 15 32.28 25.61 -48.77
N PRO A 16 33.44 25.03 -48.39
CA PRO A 16 33.62 23.95 -47.40
C PRO A 16 34.96 23.95 -46.60
N ASP A 17 35.04 22.99 -45.67
CA ASP A 17 36.21 22.23 -45.17
C ASP A 17 37.25 22.79 -44.15
N ALA A 18 37.50 21.90 -43.17
CA ALA A 18 38.72 21.65 -42.39
C ALA A 18 38.85 22.24 -40.97
N ASP A 19 38.74 21.31 -40.02
CA ASP A 19 39.49 21.20 -38.75
C ASP A 19 39.06 22.06 -37.54
N ASN A 20 38.20 21.50 -36.68
CA ASN A 20 38.60 21.14 -35.30
C ASN A 20 37.48 20.38 -34.56
N ASP A 21 37.92 19.41 -33.78
CA ASP A 21 37.18 18.44 -33.00
C ASP A 21 36.27 19.03 -31.88
N ALA A 22 35.34 18.18 -31.45
CA ALA A 22 34.54 18.22 -30.23
C ALA A 22 33.27 19.08 -30.21
N GLU A 23 32.12 18.40 -30.15
CA GLU A 23 31.01 18.59 -29.19
C GLU A 23 29.72 18.04 -29.83
N GLY A 24 29.47 16.75 -29.58
CA GLY A 24 28.22 16.09 -29.94
C GLY A 24 27.05 16.65 -29.13
N SER A 25 26.02 17.09 -29.85
CA SER A 25 24.64 17.36 -29.47
C SER A 25 24.26 17.24 -27.98
N PRO A 26 23.72 18.31 -27.33
CA PRO A 26 23.10 18.14 -26.03
C PRO A 26 21.79 17.38 -26.20
N GLU A 27 21.77 16.17 -25.65
CA GLU A 27 20.58 15.38 -25.36
C GLU A 27 19.54 16.25 -24.65
N SER A 28 18.30 16.22 -25.14
CA SER A 28 17.17 16.81 -24.43
C SER A 28 16.98 16.03 -23.12
N PRO A 29 17.07 16.65 -21.93
CA PRO A 29 16.86 15.92 -20.69
C PRO A 29 15.39 15.54 -20.58
N HIS A 30 15.15 14.23 -20.43
CA HIS A 30 13.87 13.67 -20.03
C HIS A 30 13.31 14.47 -18.84
N ALA A 31 12.16 15.13 -19.04
CA ALA A 31 11.44 15.75 -17.95
C ALA A 31 11.06 14.67 -16.93
N GLU A 32 11.65 14.75 -15.74
CA GLU A 32 11.26 13.91 -14.60
C GLU A 32 9.77 14.12 -14.29
N PRO A 33 8.98 13.06 -14.07
CA PRO A 33 7.58 13.22 -13.67
C PRO A 33 7.53 13.95 -12.32
N THR A 34 6.95 15.15 -12.31
CA THR A 34 6.79 16.04 -11.14
C THR A 34 5.64 15.62 -10.21
N SER A 35 5.05 14.44 -10.42
CA SER A 35 4.02 13.91 -9.53
C SER A 35 4.66 13.14 -8.36
N PRO A 36 4.24 13.40 -7.11
CA PRO A 36 4.73 12.63 -5.98
C PRO A 36 4.43 11.15 -6.20
N VAL A 37 5.46 10.31 -6.07
CA VAL A 37 5.30 8.85 -6.10
C VAL A 37 4.41 8.49 -4.93
N ILE A 38 3.21 8.01 -5.24
CA ILE A 38 2.24 7.63 -4.24
C ILE A 38 2.65 6.28 -3.64
N ASP A 39 2.92 6.26 -2.34
CA ASP A 39 3.23 5.03 -1.59
C ASP A 39 1.97 4.40 -1.00
N TYR A 40 1.63 3.20 -1.46
CA TYR A 40 0.52 2.38 -0.95
C TYR A 40 0.98 1.32 0.07
N SER A 41 2.27 1.32 0.43
CA SER A 41 2.84 0.35 1.38
C SER A 41 2.09 0.35 2.71
N PRO A 42 1.79 -0.82 3.31
CA PRO A 42 1.18 -0.91 4.63
C PRO A 42 1.92 -0.12 5.72
N ALA A 43 3.22 0.10 5.56
CA ALA A 43 4.04 0.84 6.53
C ALA A 43 3.78 2.36 6.53
N SER A 44 3.25 2.93 5.44
CA SER A 44 2.95 4.36 5.33
C SER A 44 1.50 4.71 5.71
N ILE A 45 0.67 3.70 5.96
CA ILE A 45 -0.76 3.85 6.22
C ILE A 45 -1.00 4.09 7.72
N ALA A 46 -1.88 5.04 8.03
CA ALA A 46 -2.28 5.32 9.40
C ALA A 46 -2.99 4.11 10.03
N TYR A 47 -2.70 3.87 11.31
CA TYR A 47 -3.36 2.81 12.07
C TYR A 47 -4.88 3.04 12.15
N SER A 48 -5.65 2.00 11.87
CA SER A 48 -7.11 2.00 12.01
C SER A 48 -7.54 0.78 12.82
N GLU A 49 -8.00 1.01 14.06
CA GLU A 49 -8.43 -0.07 14.95
C GLU A 49 -9.55 -0.91 14.33
N ALA A 50 -10.52 -0.27 13.69
CA ALA A 50 -11.64 -0.95 13.06
C ALA A 50 -11.18 -1.91 11.95
N PHE A 51 -10.22 -1.48 11.11
CA PHE A 51 -9.65 -2.31 10.07
C PHE A 51 -8.87 -3.49 10.64
N GLU A 52 -8.02 -3.24 11.63
CA GLU A 52 -7.21 -4.28 12.27
C GLU A 52 -8.06 -5.31 13.02
N ASN A 53 -9.16 -4.87 13.65
CA ASN A 53 -10.11 -5.78 14.30
C ASN A 53 -10.85 -6.64 13.26
N ALA A 54 -11.26 -6.05 12.12
CA ALA A 54 -11.87 -6.82 11.03
C ALA A 54 -10.89 -7.83 10.42
N LEU A 55 -9.62 -7.44 10.24
CA LEU A 55 -8.56 -8.33 9.75
C LEU A 55 -8.29 -9.46 10.73
N MET A 56 -8.23 -9.16 12.03
CA MET A 56 -8.09 -10.15 13.09
C MET A 56 -9.22 -11.19 13.03
N SER A 57 -10.48 -10.74 12.98
CA SER A 57 -11.62 -11.66 12.85
C SER A 57 -11.50 -12.54 11.61
N ALA A 58 -11.21 -11.95 10.43
CA ALA A 58 -11.08 -12.70 9.19
C ALA A 58 -9.99 -13.79 9.26
N VAL A 59 -8.84 -13.49 9.86
CA VAL A 59 -7.72 -14.42 10.01
C VAL A 59 -8.03 -15.55 10.99
N LEU A 60 -8.65 -15.23 12.14
CA LEU A 60 -8.91 -16.19 13.20
C LEU A 60 -10.09 -17.11 12.89
N GLU A 61 -11.16 -16.58 12.30
CA GLU A 61 -12.32 -17.36 11.85
C GLU A 61 -11.98 -18.23 10.64
N ASN A 62 -11.04 -17.77 9.80
CA ASN A 62 -10.53 -18.51 8.65
C ASN A 62 -11.62 -18.91 7.65
N GLU A 63 -12.71 -18.12 7.58
CA GLU A 63 -13.78 -18.33 6.60
C GLU A 63 -13.36 -17.79 5.23
N PRO A 64 -13.54 -18.55 4.14
CA PRO A 64 -13.21 -18.06 2.81
C PRO A 64 -14.14 -16.89 2.43
N ALA A 65 -13.56 -15.82 1.90
CA ALA A 65 -14.37 -14.71 1.40
C ALA A 65 -15.24 -15.19 0.23
N ALA A 66 -16.50 -14.77 0.21
CA ALA A 66 -17.38 -15.02 -0.93
C ALA A 66 -16.76 -14.38 -2.19
N PRO A 67 -16.58 -15.14 -3.28
CA PRO A 67 -16.05 -14.58 -4.51
C PRO A 67 -16.96 -13.45 -5.03
N ARG A 68 -16.35 -12.37 -5.49
CA ARG A 68 -17.06 -11.21 -6.04
C ARG A 68 -16.70 -11.04 -7.51
N THR A 69 -17.66 -10.57 -8.29
CA THR A 69 -17.42 -10.24 -9.70
C THR A 69 -16.39 -9.11 -9.78
N PRO A 70 -15.29 -9.29 -10.55
CA PRO A 70 -14.31 -8.22 -10.76
C PRO A 70 -14.97 -6.97 -11.35
N LEU A 71 -14.48 -5.81 -10.92
CA LEU A 71 -14.90 -4.54 -11.51
C LEU A 71 -14.47 -4.45 -12.99
N PRO A 72 -15.22 -3.74 -13.84
CA PRO A 72 -14.87 -3.59 -15.26
C PRO A 72 -13.56 -2.83 -15.48
N SER A 73 -13.11 -2.07 -14.49
CA SER A 73 -11.85 -1.34 -14.48
C SER A 73 -11.15 -1.45 -13.13
N ILE A 74 -9.84 -1.20 -13.14
CA ILE A 74 -9.03 -1.19 -11.92
C ILE A 74 -9.46 -0.01 -11.04
N PRO A 75 -9.80 -0.23 -9.75
CA PRO A 75 -10.28 0.84 -8.89
C PRO A 75 -9.16 1.82 -8.56
N VAL A 76 -9.41 3.11 -8.80
CA VAL A 76 -8.52 4.19 -8.37
C VAL A 76 -8.75 4.45 -6.89
N ILE A 77 -7.76 4.15 -6.05
CA ILE A 77 -7.82 4.31 -4.59
C ILE A 77 -7.08 5.59 -4.19
N ASN A 78 -7.73 6.45 -3.40
CA ASN A 78 -7.05 7.61 -2.82
C ASN A 78 -6.20 7.17 -1.60
N PRO A 79 -4.87 7.40 -1.59
CA PRO A 79 -3.98 7.00 -0.51
C PRO A 79 -4.37 7.56 0.86
N THR A 80 -4.96 8.76 0.90
CA THR A 80 -5.38 9.39 2.16
C THR A 80 -6.59 8.72 2.80
N THR A 81 -7.25 7.81 2.07
CA THR A 81 -8.43 7.06 2.53
C THR A 81 -8.09 5.62 2.92
N LEU A 82 -6.81 5.26 2.94
CA LEU A 82 -6.35 3.95 3.37
C LEU A 82 -6.39 3.83 4.91
N PRO A 83 -6.63 2.62 5.47
CA PRO A 83 -6.89 1.38 4.75
C PRO A 83 -8.35 1.28 4.25
N VAL A 84 -8.54 0.67 3.08
CA VAL A 84 -9.89 0.39 2.55
C VAL A 84 -10.58 -0.66 3.45
N PRO A 85 -11.84 -0.49 3.89
CA PRO A 85 -12.55 -1.51 4.67
C PRO A 85 -12.61 -2.87 3.98
N LEU A 86 -12.57 -3.98 4.74
CA LEU A 86 -12.54 -5.36 4.18
C LEU A 86 -13.83 -5.76 3.47
N ASP A 87 -14.96 -5.19 3.89
CA ASP A 87 -16.30 -5.39 3.31
C ASP A 87 -16.52 -4.57 2.02
N SER A 88 -15.68 -3.56 1.77
CA SER A 88 -15.78 -2.63 0.64
C SER A 88 -15.98 -3.34 -0.69
N ALA A 89 -16.93 -2.87 -1.50
CA ALA A 89 -17.22 -3.39 -2.84
C ALA A 89 -16.03 -3.27 -3.82
N LEU A 90 -15.04 -2.44 -3.49
CA LEU A 90 -13.81 -2.29 -4.28
C LEU A 90 -12.91 -3.53 -4.20
N ARG A 91 -13.09 -4.38 -3.19
CA ARG A 91 -12.32 -5.61 -2.99
C ARG A 91 -12.97 -6.75 -3.73
N THR A 92 -12.33 -7.21 -4.80
CA THR A 92 -12.85 -8.25 -5.70
C THR A 92 -11.82 -9.34 -6.02
N TYR A 93 -10.54 -9.08 -5.79
CA TYR A 93 -9.46 -10.03 -6.08
C TYR A 93 -9.22 -10.94 -4.89
N THR A 94 -8.90 -12.20 -5.14
CA THR A 94 -8.56 -13.16 -4.09
C THR A 94 -7.23 -12.79 -3.44
N SER A 95 -7.12 -13.05 -2.13
CA SER A 95 -5.86 -12.95 -1.41
C SER A 95 -5.45 -14.32 -0.84
N PRO A 96 -4.15 -14.51 -0.52
CA PRO A 96 -3.70 -15.69 0.22
C PRO A 96 -4.23 -15.75 1.66
N ILE A 97 -4.73 -14.64 2.20
CA ILE A 97 -5.32 -14.54 3.54
C ILE A 97 -6.81 -14.91 3.43
N PRO A 98 -7.25 -15.99 4.10
CA PRO A 98 -8.67 -16.37 4.12
C PRO A 98 -9.54 -15.21 4.64
N GLY A 99 -10.74 -15.07 4.08
CA GLY A 99 -11.68 -14.00 4.44
C GLY A 99 -11.32 -12.62 3.90
N VAL A 100 -10.16 -12.44 3.26
CA VAL A 100 -9.70 -11.13 2.77
C VAL A 100 -9.65 -11.10 1.25
N LEU A 101 -10.38 -10.14 0.68
CA LEU A 101 -10.27 -9.78 -0.74
C LEU A 101 -9.40 -8.53 -0.90
N LEU A 102 -8.68 -8.45 -2.02
CA LEU A 102 -7.83 -7.33 -2.41
C LEU A 102 -8.56 -6.42 -3.40
N THR A 103 -8.15 -5.15 -3.46
CA THR A 103 -8.65 -4.21 -4.48
C THR A 103 -7.95 -4.38 -5.83
N HIS A 104 -6.77 -5.01 -5.84
CA HIS A 104 -5.96 -5.29 -7.04
C HIS A 104 -5.42 -6.71 -6.96
N ALA A 105 -5.17 -7.35 -8.12
CA ALA A 105 -4.72 -8.75 -8.19
C ALA A 105 -3.45 -9.04 -7.38
N ASN A 106 -2.48 -8.11 -7.41
CA ASN A 106 -1.23 -8.19 -6.65
C ASN A 106 -1.15 -7.08 -5.58
N GLY A 107 -2.31 -6.58 -5.12
CA GLY A 107 -2.40 -5.42 -4.24
C GLY A 107 -2.03 -5.69 -2.78
N TYR A 108 -1.90 -4.61 -2.01
CA TYR A 108 -1.77 -4.73 -0.55
C TYR A 108 -3.11 -5.07 0.10
N HIS A 109 -3.06 -5.78 1.24
CA HIS A 109 -4.25 -6.12 2.04
C HIS A 109 -4.96 -4.88 2.59
N THR A 110 -4.24 -3.78 2.82
CA THR A 110 -4.77 -2.46 3.19
C THR A 110 -5.47 -1.74 2.03
N GLY A 111 -5.27 -2.21 0.80
CA GLY A 111 -5.82 -1.64 -0.44
C GLY A 111 -4.78 -0.89 -1.27
N GLY A 112 -5.05 -0.80 -2.56
CA GLY A 112 -4.19 -0.16 -3.55
C GLY A 112 -3.34 -1.15 -4.36
N PRO A 113 -2.57 -0.65 -5.33
CA PRO A 113 -1.62 -1.46 -6.09
C PRO A 113 -0.52 -2.01 -5.18
N GLY A 114 0.07 -3.12 -5.59
CA GLY A 114 1.17 -3.77 -4.86
C GLY A 114 2.52 -3.11 -5.07
N PRO A 115 3.60 -3.79 -4.64
CA PRO A 115 4.95 -3.35 -4.91
C PRO A 115 5.22 -3.20 -6.41
N SER A 116 6.17 -2.34 -6.76
CA SER A 116 6.56 -2.12 -8.15
C SER A 116 7.13 -3.40 -8.78
N PRO A 117 7.05 -3.58 -10.11
CA PRO A 117 7.64 -4.74 -10.79
C PRO A 117 9.12 -4.95 -10.45
N THR A 118 9.90 -3.87 -10.35
CA THR A 118 11.32 -3.92 -9.98
C THR A 118 11.51 -4.49 -8.57
N SER A 119 10.70 -4.06 -7.60
CA SER A 119 10.76 -4.59 -6.23
C SER A 119 10.34 -6.06 -6.16
N ILE A 120 9.40 -6.49 -7.00
CA ILE A 120 9.00 -7.89 -7.12
C ILE A 120 10.14 -8.74 -7.68
N ASP A 121 10.82 -8.26 -8.74
CA ASP A 121 11.94 -8.97 -9.37
C ASP A 121 13.14 -9.12 -8.43
N GLU A 122 13.47 -8.06 -7.69
CA GLU A 122 14.53 -8.10 -6.68
C GLU A 122 14.21 -9.11 -5.56
N PHE A 123 12.97 -9.10 -5.08
CA PHE A 123 12.51 -10.07 -4.08
C PHE A 123 12.58 -11.50 -4.64
N ALA A 124 12.09 -11.73 -5.86
CA ALA A 124 12.09 -13.04 -6.49
C ALA A 124 13.51 -13.61 -6.63
N ARG A 125 14.47 -12.79 -7.07
CA ARG A 125 15.89 -13.20 -7.18
C ARG A 125 16.48 -13.59 -5.83
N LYS A 126 16.24 -12.79 -4.80
CA LYS A 126 16.70 -13.08 -3.43
C LYS A 126 16.08 -14.37 -2.90
N PHE A 127 14.76 -14.52 -3.04
CA PHE A 127 14.03 -15.70 -2.58
C PHE A 127 14.52 -16.98 -3.26
N ILE A 128 14.76 -16.95 -4.58
CA ILE A 128 15.30 -18.09 -5.34
C ILE A 128 16.71 -18.47 -4.85
N ALA A 129 17.56 -17.48 -4.61
CA ALA A 129 18.94 -17.70 -4.14
C ALA A 129 18.97 -18.26 -2.71
N GLU A 130 18.14 -17.71 -1.80
CA GLU A 130 18.07 -18.13 -0.40
C GLU A 130 17.51 -19.55 -0.23
N GLU A 131 16.45 -19.89 -0.98
CA GLU A 131 15.83 -21.22 -0.92
C GLU A 131 16.54 -22.26 -1.81
N GLY A 132 17.55 -21.85 -2.59
CA GLY A 132 18.30 -22.74 -3.48
C GLY A 132 17.44 -23.37 -4.58
N ILE A 133 16.49 -22.62 -5.12
CA ILE A 133 15.47 -23.13 -6.04
C ILE A 133 16.06 -23.29 -7.45
N VAL A 134 16.00 -24.50 -7.99
CA VAL A 134 16.51 -24.83 -9.34
C VAL A 134 15.40 -25.09 -10.34
N ASP A 135 14.27 -25.63 -9.89
CA ASP A 135 13.18 -26.09 -10.74
C ASP A 135 11.80 -25.53 -10.34
N ARG A 136 10.82 -25.64 -11.25
CA ARG A 136 9.47 -25.11 -11.04
C ARG A 136 8.77 -25.76 -9.85
N LYS A 137 8.89 -27.08 -9.67
CA LYS A 137 8.22 -27.78 -8.56
C LYS A 137 8.84 -27.39 -7.22
N GLY A 138 10.17 -27.19 -7.19
CA GLY A 138 10.87 -26.59 -6.07
C GLY A 138 10.32 -25.21 -5.71
N LEU A 139 10.10 -24.34 -6.70
CA LEU A 139 9.53 -23.00 -6.49
C LEU A 139 8.13 -23.06 -5.86
N GLU A 140 7.22 -23.83 -6.46
CA GLU A 140 5.84 -23.95 -5.96
C GLU A 140 5.80 -24.47 -4.52
N SER A 141 6.64 -25.45 -4.20
CA SER A 141 6.74 -26.02 -2.86
C SER A 141 7.34 -25.01 -1.86
N ALA A 142 8.40 -24.30 -2.24
CA ALA A 142 9.03 -23.28 -1.41
C ALA A 142 8.06 -22.12 -1.12
N VAL A 143 7.34 -21.63 -2.13
CA VAL A 143 6.32 -20.58 -1.96
C VAL A 143 5.21 -21.04 -1.03
N ARG A 144 4.70 -22.28 -1.19
CA ARG A 144 3.66 -22.82 -0.31
C ARG A 144 4.12 -22.87 1.15
N ARG A 145 5.31 -23.40 1.41
CA ARG A 145 5.90 -23.43 2.76
C ARG A 145 6.07 -22.02 3.32
N ALA A 146 6.59 -21.09 2.52
CA ALA A 146 6.80 -19.72 2.95
C ALA A 146 5.48 -19.04 3.34
N ILE A 147 4.42 -19.24 2.54
CA ILE A 147 3.07 -18.74 2.85
C ILE A 147 2.56 -19.37 4.15
N GLU A 148 2.67 -20.68 4.32
CA GLU A 148 2.22 -21.38 5.52
C GLU A 148 2.91 -20.87 6.79
N VAL A 149 4.24 -20.73 6.76
CA VAL A 149 5.02 -20.18 7.87
C VAL A 149 4.59 -18.75 8.19
N ARG A 150 4.44 -17.89 7.17
CA ARG A 150 4.02 -16.50 7.36
C ARG A 150 2.59 -16.41 7.88
N MET A 151 1.68 -17.26 7.42
CA MET A 151 0.31 -17.33 7.92
C MET A 151 0.26 -17.78 9.38
N GLY A 152 1.14 -18.70 9.79
CA GLY A 152 1.30 -19.05 11.21
C GLY A 152 1.67 -17.85 12.08
N VAL A 153 2.64 -17.05 11.64
CA VAL A 153 3.03 -15.80 12.33
C VAL A 153 1.89 -14.79 12.39
N VAL A 154 1.13 -14.64 11.29
CA VAL A 154 -0.02 -13.73 11.25
C VAL A 154 -1.09 -14.19 12.25
N ARG A 155 -1.42 -15.49 12.29
CA ARG A 155 -2.38 -16.04 13.25
C ARG A 155 -1.94 -15.80 14.70
N GLU A 156 -0.70 -16.12 15.04
CA GLU A 156 -0.16 -15.88 16.39
C GLU A 156 -0.28 -14.41 16.81
N ARG A 157 0.01 -13.48 15.88
CA ARG A 157 -0.14 -12.04 16.13
C ARG A 157 -1.59 -11.63 16.34
N MET A 158 -2.52 -12.21 15.57
CA MET A 158 -3.95 -11.93 15.70
C MET A 158 -4.53 -12.48 17.00
N GLU A 159 -4.09 -13.65 17.47
CA GLU A 159 -4.47 -14.19 18.78
C GLU A 159 -3.99 -13.30 19.93
N LYS A 160 -2.74 -12.85 19.89
CA LYS A 160 -2.19 -11.90 20.87
C LYS A 160 -2.94 -10.58 20.86
N ARG A 161 -3.32 -10.10 19.67
CA ARG A 161 -4.13 -8.90 19.52
C ARG A 161 -5.52 -9.10 20.13
N GLU A 162 -6.19 -10.20 19.86
CA GLU A 162 -7.51 -10.50 20.42
C GLU A 162 -7.47 -10.49 21.95
N GLU A 163 -6.41 -11.08 22.53
CA GLU A 163 -6.19 -11.04 23.97
C GLU A 163 -5.99 -9.62 24.50
N ALA A 164 -5.18 -8.81 23.83
CA ALA A 164 -4.97 -7.41 24.19
C ALA A 164 -6.27 -6.60 24.11
N VAL A 165 -7.05 -6.75 23.04
CA VAL A 165 -8.36 -6.09 22.87
C VAL A 165 -9.32 -6.48 24.00
N ARG A 166 -9.35 -7.77 24.37
CA ARG A 166 -10.19 -8.25 25.46
C ARG A 166 -9.77 -7.67 26.81
N ARG A 167 -8.46 -7.61 27.10
CA ARG A 167 -7.95 -6.99 28.33
C ARG A 167 -8.26 -5.49 28.36
N ASN A 168 -8.06 -4.78 27.26
CA ASN A 168 -8.35 -3.34 27.17
C ASN A 168 -9.83 -3.06 27.47
N ARG A 169 -10.75 -3.84 26.91
CA ARG A 169 -12.19 -3.73 27.23
C ARG A 169 -12.50 -3.95 28.72
N GLY A 170 -11.76 -4.85 29.38
CA GLY A 170 -11.88 -5.05 30.83
C GLY A 170 -11.45 -3.81 31.61
N VAL A 171 -10.27 -3.29 31.28
CA VAL A 171 -9.72 -2.07 31.90
C VAL A 171 -10.62 -0.85 31.66
N GLU A 172 -11.19 -0.70 30.47
CA GLU A 172 -12.13 0.39 30.16
C GLU A 172 -13.36 0.38 31.05
N ARG A 173 -13.92 -0.81 31.33
CA ARG A 173 -15.05 -0.96 32.26
C ARG A 173 -14.66 -0.62 33.69
N GLU A 174 -13.52 -1.10 34.15
CA GLU A 174 -13.00 -0.76 35.49
C GLU A 174 -12.78 0.75 35.64
N LEU A 175 -12.25 1.41 34.61
CA LEU A 175 -12.07 2.86 34.59
C LEU A 175 -13.41 3.61 34.61
N GLU A 176 -14.44 3.09 33.93
CA GLU A 176 -15.78 3.66 33.98
C GLU A 176 -16.39 3.54 35.38
N ASP A 177 -16.31 2.37 36.01
CA ASP A 177 -16.78 2.15 37.38
C ASP A 177 -16.08 3.08 38.38
N LEU A 178 -14.76 3.22 38.29
CA LEU A 178 -13.98 4.14 39.13
C LEU A 178 -14.37 5.60 38.90
N ARG A 179 -14.68 6.00 37.66
CA ARG A 179 -15.16 7.36 37.35
C ARG A 179 -16.52 7.62 38.00
N VAL A 180 -17.43 6.65 37.96
CA VAL A 180 -18.74 6.74 38.61
C VAL A 180 -18.59 6.85 40.14
N GLN A 181 -17.75 6.02 40.75
CA GLN A 181 -17.45 6.10 42.18
C GLN A 181 -16.90 7.47 42.58
N ARG A 182 -15.90 7.97 41.84
CA ARG A 182 -15.32 9.30 42.09
C ARG A 182 -16.35 10.42 41.93
N ALA A 183 -17.22 10.36 40.93
CA ALA A 183 -18.27 11.36 40.73
C ALA A 183 -19.26 11.39 41.91
N ALA A 184 -19.59 10.22 42.46
CA ALA A 184 -20.43 10.11 43.66
C ALA A 184 -19.74 10.70 44.89
N GLU A 185 -18.45 10.38 45.12
CA GLU A 185 -17.66 10.93 46.23
C GLU A 185 -17.58 12.46 46.17
N VAL A 186 -17.28 13.04 45.00
CA VAL A 186 -17.22 14.49 44.80
C VAL A 186 -18.58 15.13 45.09
N SER A 187 -19.67 14.55 44.59
CA SER A 187 -21.04 15.05 44.83
C SER A 187 -21.40 15.06 46.32
N VAL A 188 -20.97 14.04 47.08
CA VAL A 188 -21.17 13.99 48.54
C VAL A 188 -20.34 15.08 49.23
N GLN A 189 -19.08 15.25 48.83
CA GLN A 189 -18.20 16.29 49.40
C GLN A 189 -18.76 17.70 49.17
N GLU A 190 -19.28 18.01 47.98
CA GLU A 190 -19.91 19.30 47.67
C GLU A 190 -21.15 19.56 48.53
N LYS A 191 -22.01 18.56 48.70
CA LYS A 191 -23.19 18.66 49.58
C LYS A 191 -22.81 18.89 51.04
N LEU A 192 -21.72 18.30 51.52
CA LEU A 192 -21.21 18.53 52.88
C LEU A 192 -20.65 19.94 53.05
N LYS A 193 -19.97 20.50 52.04
CA LYS A 193 -19.46 21.88 52.06
C LYS A 193 -20.58 22.93 52.11
N LEU A 194 -21.71 22.69 51.45
CA LEU A 194 -22.87 23.60 51.43
C LEU A 194 -23.70 23.61 52.73
N LYS A 195 -23.57 22.57 53.57
CA LYS A 195 -24.31 22.45 54.85
C LYS A 195 -23.57 23.07 56.04
N ARG A 196 -22.43 23.71 55.80
CA ARG A 196 -21.55 24.27 56.82
C ARG A 196 -21.44 25.78 56.65
#